data_AF-L1MH54-F1
#
_entry.id   AF-L1MH54-F1
#
_cell.length_a   1.000
_cell.length_b   1.000
_cell.length_c   1.000
_cell.angle_alpha   90.00
_cell.angle_beta   90.00
_cell.angle_gamma   90.00
#
_symmetry.space_group_name_H-M   'P 1'
#
loop_
_entity.id
_entity.type
_entity.pdbx_description
1 polymer ?
#
loop_
_entity_poly.entity_id
_entity_poly.type
_entity_poly.pdbx_seq_one_letter_code
_entity_poly.pdbx_strand_id
1 'polypeptide(L)'
;MHASRFNKEISTMSYDFALFIPDYDVDGIAVGSRYLPENKHLMERYNMEDVPDPSAAGPLADIAEAINSQVQELEENGVLLSSDIALEGGRMLPIPVTYPSAEVAKNWLSELAVNNSLGLIDASSNLVITFGDEDPRFETITAYLSIPGFSRRGLPSLLEYVRDMLDENHFVILQRKDADQNYIQTIVDEDAKQLDAWHVEYRAGSYDQHFALDVDSKDEVVELFNQWLDGSPEFTQHGWENMGFTK
;
A
#
# COMPACT_ATOMS: atom_id res chain seq x y z
N MET A 1 37.94 37.94 16.57
CA MET A 1 38.26 38.29 15.17
C MET A 1 38.08 37.02 14.35
N HIS A 2 37.16 37.07 13.39
CA HIS A 2 36.95 36.24 12.18
C HIS A 2 37.67 34.88 12.03
N ALA A 3 37.10 33.84 11.44
CA ALA A 3 35.75 33.56 10.94
C ALA A 3 35.78 32.08 10.44
N SER A 4 34.67 31.38 10.67
CA SER A 4 33.96 30.61 9.64
C SER A 4 34.75 29.68 8.69
N ARG A 5 34.57 28.38 8.90
CA ARG A 5 34.23 27.46 7.80
C ARG A 5 32.90 26.81 8.12
N PHE A 6 31.84 27.38 7.54
CA PHE A 6 30.65 26.65 7.18
C PHE A 6 31.06 25.39 6.42
N ASN A 7 31.07 24.24 7.08
CA ASN A 7 30.54 23.05 6.43
C ASN A 7 29.09 22.96 6.90
N LYS A 8 28.23 23.39 6.00
CA LYS A 8 26.80 23.22 6.05
C LYS A 8 26.59 21.70 5.98
N GLU A 9 26.53 21.04 7.14
CA GLU A 9 25.81 19.78 7.26
C GLU A 9 24.40 20.13 6.80
N ILE A 10 24.11 19.78 5.54
CA ILE A 10 22.75 19.48 5.18
C ILE A 10 22.42 18.34 6.14
N SER A 11 21.63 18.62 7.18
CA SER A 11 20.85 17.58 7.82
C SER A 11 20.11 16.90 6.67
N THR A 12 20.66 15.80 6.19
CA THR A 12 20.02 14.97 5.19
C THR A 12 18.85 14.37 5.92
N MET A 13 17.67 15.00 5.78
CA MET A 13 16.44 14.43 6.32
C MET A 13 16.34 13.00 5.81
N SER A 14 16.40 12.04 6.73
CA SER A 14 16.06 10.65 6.43
C SER A 14 14.55 10.56 6.26
N TYR A 15 14.14 9.66 5.41
CA TYR A 15 12.75 9.28 5.21
C TYR A 15 12.67 7.80 5.58
N ASP A 16 11.81 7.49 6.53
CA ASP A 16 11.87 6.23 7.25
C ASP A 16 10.76 5.29 6.76
N PHE A 17 11.17 4.25 6.03
CA PHE A 17 10.34 3.09 5.73
C PHE A 17 10.70 1.95 6.67
N ALA A 18 9.79 0.98 6.84
CA ALA A 18 10.16 -0.30 7.40
C ALA A 18 9.38 -1.45 6.74
N LEU A 19 10.10 -2.52 6.40
CA LEU A 19 9.48 -3.80 6.07
C LEU A 19 9.12 -4.51 7.37
N PHE A 20 8.06 -5.31 7.37
CA PHE A 20 7.71 -6.12 8.54
C PHE A 20 7.17 -7.49 8.16
N ILE A 21 7.42 -8.47 9.03
CA ILE A 21 6.79 -9.79 8.89
C ILE A 21 5.34 -9.67 9.37
N PRO A 22 4.33 -9.97 8.53
CA PRO A 22 2.93 -9.82 8.86
C PRO A 22 2.52 -10.62 10.09
N ASP A 23 1.67 -10.07 10.94
CA ASP A 23 1.04 -10.83 12.01
C ASP A 23 -0.03 -11.77 11.47
N TYR A 24 -0.35 -12.81 12.23
CA TYR A 24 -1.38 -13.76 11.88
C TYR A 24 -2.44 -13.81 12.98
N ASP A 25 -3.71 -13.73 12.58
CA ASP A 25 -4.87 -14.03 13.40
C ASP A 25 -5.45 -15.40 13.03
N VAL A 26 -6.64 -15.73 13.53
CA VAL A 26 -7.28 -17.03 13.27
C VAL A 26 -7.68 -17.24 11.80
N ASP A 27 -7.82 -16.16 11.04
CA ASP A 27 -8.34 -16.15 9.66
C ASP A 27 -7.25 -15.85 8.62
N GLY A 28 -6.01 -15.60 9.02
CA GLY A 28 -4.88 -15.34 8.12
C GLY A 28 -4.02 -14.17 8.60
N ILE A 29 -3.55 -13.33 7.68
CA ILE A 29 -2.77 -12.14 8.03
C ILE A 29 -3.65 -11.16 8.82
N ALA A 30 -3.16 -10.71 9.97
CA ALA A 30 -3.83 -9.70 10.77
C ALA A 30 -3.66 -8.32 10.10
N VAL A 31 -4.77 -7.73 9.69
CA VAL A 31 -4.80 -6.40 9.06
C VAL A 31 -5.36 -5.39 10.06
N GLY A 32 -4.61 -4.30 10.27
CA GLY A 32 -5.03 -3.16 11.07
C GLY A 32 -5.33 -1.93 10.21
N SER A 33 -5.46 -0.77 10.85
CA SER A 33 -5.63 0.51 10.14
C SER A 33 -4.44 0.78 9.21
N ARG A 34 -4.73 1.33 8.02
CA ARG A 34 -3.71 1.92 7.14
C ARG A 34 -3.10 3.18 7.71
N TYR A 35 -3.83 3.92 8.54
CA TYR A 35 -3.23 5.01 9.29
C TYR A 35 -2.38 4.42 10.42
N LEU A 36 -1.06 4.47 10.26
CA LEU A 36 -0.11 3.77 11.11
C LEU A 36 -0.29 4.07 12.61
N PRO A 37 -0.51 5.33 13.06
CA PRO A 37 -0.75 5.64 14.48
C PRO A 37 -1.96 4.92 15.10
N GLU A 38 -2.94 4.51 14.31
CA GLU A 38 -4.09 3.74 14.78
C GLU A 38 -3.83 2.23 14.78
N ASN A 39 -2.79 1.77 14.09
CA ASN A 39 -2.34 0.38 14.11
C ASN A 39 -1.47 0.11 15.33
N LYS A 40 -2.11 0.00 16.50
CA LYS A 40 -1.44 -0.09 17.81
C LYS A 40 -0.38 -1.19 17.90
N HIS A 41 -0.67 -2.39 17.40
CA HIS A 41 0.27 -3.51 17.44
C HIS A 41 1.52 -3.24 16.60
N LEU A 42 1.34 -2.69 15.39
CA LEU A 42 2.45 -2.35 14.53
C LEU A 42 3.25 -1.17 15.09
N MET A 43 2.59 -0.18 15.70
CA MET A 43 3.26 0.94 16.37
C MET A 43 4.00 0.54 17.64
N GLU A 44 3.45 -0.37 18.45
CA GLU A 44 4.18 -0.95 19.59
C GLU A 44 5.47 -1.61 19.11
N ARG A 45 5.41 -2.35 18.00
CA ARG A 45 6.60 -2.95 17.39
C ARG A 45 7.56 -1.90 16.85
N TYR A 46 7.05 -0.93 16.08
CA TYR A 46 7.82 0.18 15.51
C TYR A 46 8.62 0.93 16.58
N ASN A 47 8.04 1.15 17.76
CA ASN A 47 8.72 1.84 18.86
C ASN A 47 9.65 0.94 19.70
N MET A 48 9.77 -0.36 19.39
CA MET A 48 10.63 -1.32 20.10
C MET A 48 11.96 -1.58 19.38
N GLU A 49 12.43 -0.67 18.51
CA GLU A 49 13.66 -0.77 17.67
C GLU A 49 14.91 -1.35 18.39
N ASP A 50 14.98 -1.26 19.72
CA ASP A 50 16.10 -1.75 20.53
C ASP A 50 15.91 -3.12 21.22
N VAL A 51 14.83 -3.88 20.95
CA VAL A 51 14.57 -5.17 21.63
C VAL A 51 14.82 -6.35 20.68
N PRO A 52 15.92 -7.12 20.84
CA PRO A 52 16.20 -8.27 19.99
C PRO A 52 15.10 -9.33 20.07
N ASP A 53 14.46 -9.65 18.94
CA ASP A 53 13.57 -10.82 18.80
C ASP A 53 14.29 -11.92 18.00
N PRO A 54 14.71 -13.02 18.64
CA PRO A 54 15.42 -14.12 17.99
C PRO A 54 14.60 -14.86 16.91
N SER A 55 13.27 -14.70 16.88
CA SER A 55 12.39 -15.37 15.91
C SER A 55 12.27 -14.64 14.57
N ALA A 56 12.68 -13.38 14.51
CA ALA A 56 12.63 -12.53 13.31
C ALA A 56 13.88 -12.63 12.42
N ALA A 57 14.96 -13.21 12.95
CA ALA A 57 16.32 -13.15 12.40
C ALA A 57 16.56 -13.99 11.13
N GLY A 58 15.51 -14.47 10.44
CA GLY A 58 15.63 -15.22 9.19
C GLY A 58 15.33 -14.37 7.97
N PRO A 59 14.07 -14.34 7.47
CA PRO A 59 13.74 -13.71 6.18
C PRO A 59 14.16 -12.24 6.04
N LEU A 60 14.05 -11.46 7.11
CA LEU A 60 14.45 -10.04 7.08
C LEU A 60 15.97 -9.85 7.09
N ALA A 61 16.73 -10.78 7.70
CA ALA A 61 18.18 -10.74 7.66
C ALA A 61 18.71 -11.01 6.24
N ASP A 62 18.13 -12.01 5.56
CA ASP A 62 18.46 -12.32 4.16
C ASP A 62 18.15 -11.13 3.23
N ILE A 63 17.02 -10.45 3.47
CA ILE A 63 16.65 -9.23 2.72
C ILE A 63 17.62 -8.08 3.02
N ALA A 64 17.98 -7.87 4.28
CA ALA A 64 18.95 -6.84 4.66
C ALA A 64 20.30 -7.07 3.98
N GLU A 65 20.81 -8.30 4.00
CA GLU A 65 22.05 -8.67 3.31
C GLU A 65 21.93 -8.48 1.80
N ALA A 66 20.82 -8.90 1.19
CA ALA A 66 20.58 -8.72 -0.23
C ALA A 66 20.58 -7.24 -0.63
N ILE A 67 19.91 -6.36 0.13
CA ILE A 67 19.90 -4.91 -0.13
C ILE A 67 21.31 -4.32 0.02
N ASN A 68 22.00 -4.62 1.12
CA ASN A 68 23.35 -4.11 1.38
C ASN A 68 24.35 -4.58 0.31
N SER A 69 24.18 -5.77 -0.26
CA SER A 69 25.03 -6.26 -1.35
C SER A 69 24.78 -5.60 -2.70
N GLN A 70 23.66 -4.90 -2.87
CA GLN A 70 23.20 -4.28 -4.13
C GLN A 70 23.15 -2.76 -4.06
N VAL A 71 23.72 -2.13 -3.04
CA VAL A 71 23.66 -0.66 -2.82
C VAL A 71 24.04 0.14 -4.06
N GLN A 72 25.10 -0.24 -4.76
CA GLN A 72 25.53 0.48 -5.97
C GLN A 72 24.48 0.45 -7.09
N GLU A 73 23.83 -0.70 -7.30
CA GLU A 73 22.76 -0.84 -8.30
C GLU A 73 21.50 -0.06 -7.89
N LEU A 74 21.19 -0.03 -6.60
CA LEU A 74 20.09 0.78 -6.08
C LEU A 74 20.32 2.27 -6.31
N GLU A 75 21.55 2.76 -6.06
CA GLU A 75 21.92 4.15 -6.30
C GLU A 75 21.81 4.51 -7.80
N GLU A 76 22.24 3.63 -8.69
CA GLU A 76 22.11 3.80 -10.15
C GLU A 76 20.63 3.88 -10.60
N ASN A 77 19.74 3.19 -9.88
CA ASN A 77 18.29 3.24 -10.09
C ASN A 77 17.58 4.37 -9.30
N GLY A 78 18.34 5.23 -8.61
CA GLY A 78 17.82 6.40 -7.89
C GLY A 78 17.31 6.12 -6.47
N VAL A 79 17.51 4.92 -5.93
CA VAL A 79 17.24 4.58 -4.53
C VAL A 79 18.49 4.86 -3.71
N LEU A 80 18.44 5.88 -2.85
CA LEU A 80 19.59 6.34 -2.08
C LEU A 80 19.35 6.07 -0.59
N LEU A 81 20.02 5.05 -0.04
CA LEU A 81 19.97 4.76 1.39
C LEU A 81 20.70 5.85 2.18
N SER A 82 20.20 6.20 3.36
CA SER A 82 20.88 7.17 4.24
C SER A 82 21.88 6.52 5.21
N SER A 83 21.81 5.20 5.39
CA SER A 83 22.75 4.40 6.16
C SER A 83 22.68 2.94 5.72
N ASP A 84 23.66 2.13 6.14
CA ASP A 84 23.58 0.68 5.99
C ASP A 84 22.33 0.15 6.70
N ILE A 85 21.74 -0.91 6.14
CA ILE A 85 20.58 -1.56 6.73
C ILE A 85 21.06 -2.56 7.77
N ALA A 86 20.70 -2.32 9.01
CA ALA A 86 20.94 -3.25 10.11
C ALA A 86 19.61 -3.83 10.59
N LEU A 87 19.63 -5.11 10.96
CA LEU A 87 18.51 -5.71 11.67
C LEU A 87 18.51 -5.18 13.10
N GLU A 88 17.76 -4.11 13.33
CA GLU A 88 17.43 -3.59 14.65
C GLU A 88 16.26 -4.42 15.18
N GLY A 89 16.33 -4.81 16.45
CA GLY A 89 15.59 -5.96 16.97
C GLY A 89 14.10 -5.97 16.63
N GLY A 90 13.61 -7.08 16.08
CA GLY A 90 12.17 -7.30 15.88
C GLY A 90 11.81 -7.87 14.51
N ARG A 91 10.52 -8.18 14.35
CA ARG A 91 9.88 -8.60 13.09
C ARG A 91 9.72 -7.42 12.10
N MET A 92 10.69 -6.51 12.08
CA MET A 92 10.75 -5.35 11.19
C MET A 92 12.18 -5.10 10.73
N LEU A 93 12.32 -4.42 9.60
CA LEU A 93 13.58 -3.98 9.04
C LEU A 93 13.45 -2.52 8.64
N PRO A 94 14.00 -1.58 9.43
CA PRO A 94 14.07 -0.18 9.06
C PRO A 94 14.89 0.01 7.78
N ILE A 95 14.37 0.81 6.86
CA ILE A 95 15.04 1.14 5.59
C ILE A 95 15.04 2.66 5.46
N PRO A 96 16.06 3.31 6.04
CA PRO A 96 16.15 4.76 6.01
C PRO A 96 16.72 5.19 4.64
N VAL A 97 16.00 6.06 3.96
CA VAL A 97 16.39 6.58 2.65
C VAL A 97 16.54 8.09 2.70
N THR A 98 17.26 8.65 1.74
CA THR A 98 17.34 10.11 1.63
C THR A 98 16.00 10.68 1.14
N TYR A 99 15.58 11.82 1.69
CA TYR A 99 14.34 12.49 1.29
C TYR A 99 14.14 12.64 -0.24
N PRO A 100 15.15 13.01 -1.06
CA PRO A 100 14.97 13.11 -2.51
C PRO A 100 14.65 11.77 -3.21
N SER A 101 15.00 10.64 -2.59
CA SER A 101 14.76 9.30 -3.14
C SER A 101 13.46 8.66 -2.64
N ALA A 102 12.71 9.31 -1.73
CA ALA A 102 11.59 8.70 -1.02
C ALA A 102 10.53 8.08 -1.96
N GLU A 103 10.13 8.76 -3.02
CA GLU A 103 9.10 8.25 -3.94
C GLU A 103 9.58 7.05 -4.76
N VAL A 104 10.83 7.08 -5.25
CA VAL A 104 11.42 5.97 -6.00
C VAL A 104 11.63 4.77 -5.08
N ALA A 105 12.12 5.02 -3.86
CA ALA A 105 12.29 4.01 -2.83
C ALA A 105 10.96 3.39 -2.42
N LYS A 106 9.89 4.18 -2.24
CA LYS A 106 8.54 3.68 -1.95
C LYS A 106 8.07 2.66 -2.97
N ASN A 107 8.21 2.98 -4.26
CA ASN A 107 7.79 2.10 -5.35
C ASN A 107 8.63 0.81 -5.38
N TRP A 108 9.95 0.94 -5.27
CA TRP A 108 10.85 -0.21 -5.19
C TRP A 108 10.57 -1.10 -3.97
N LEU A 109 10.39 -0.50 -2.78
CA LEU A 109 10.08 -1.22 -1.55
C LEU A 109 8.71 -1.90 -1.61
N SER A 110 7.73 -1.29 -2.28
CA SER A 110 6.41 -1.89 -2.46
C SER A 110 6.50 -3.16 -3.31
N GLU A 111 7.26 -3.13 -4.41
CA GLU A 111 7.54 -4.33 -5.22
C GLU A 111 8.29 -5.39 -4.40
N LEU A 112 9.32 -4.98 -3.65
CA LEU A 112 10.08 -5.89 -2.79
C LEU A 112 9.18 -6.55 -1.74
N ALA A 113 8.32 -5.77 -1.09
CA ALA A 113 7.41 -6.24 -0.05
C ALA A 113 6.40 -7.26 -0.60
N VAL A 114 5.73 -6.93 -1.71
CA VAL A 114 4.75 -7.83 -2.35
C VAL A 114 5.42 -9.14 -2.78
N ASN A 115 6.59 -9.09 -3.42
CA ASN A 115 7.30 -10.28 -3.89
C ASN A 115 7.80 -11.20 -2.76
N ASN A 116 7.91 -10.68 -1.54
CA ASN A 116 8.36 -11.43 -0.36
C ASN A 116 7.26 -11.66 0.68
N SER A 117 6.00 -11.34 0.36
CA SER A 117 4.86 -11.44 1.30
C SER A 117 5.12 -10.71 2.63
N LEU A 118 5.69 -9.50 2.53
CA LEU A 118 5.97 -8.63 3.66
C LEU A 118 5.02 -7.45 3.68
N GLY A 119 4.78 -6.95 4.89
CA GLY A 119 4.18 -5.64 5.06
C GLY A 119 5.22 -4.54 4.90
N LEU A 120 4.76 -3.35 4.54
CA LEU A 120 5.57 -2.14 4.34
C LEU A 120 4.86 -0.97 5.00
N ILE A 121 5.60 -0.22 5.82
CA ILE A 121 5.16 1.07 6.34
C ILE A 121 6.03 2.19 5.79
N ASP A 122 5.40 3.34 5.64
CA ASP A 122 6.00 4.65 5.51
C ASP A 122 5.73 5.39 6.83
N ALA A 123 6.72 5.36 7.73
CA ALA A 123 6.59 5.97 9.04
C ALA A 123 6.58 7.49 8.96
N SER A 124 7.27 8.07 7.98
CA SER A 124 7.32 9.52 7.75
C SER A 124 5.97 10.10 7.33
N SER A 125 5.15 9.31 6.62
CA SER A 125 3.77 9.66 6.22
C SER A 125 2.68 9.00 7.06
N ASN A 126 3.02 8.31 8.15
CA ASN A 126 2.07 7.61 9.02
C ASN A 126 1.17 6.62 8.28
N LEU A 127 1.74 5.85 7.35
CA LEU A 127 0.98 4.99 6.43
C LEU A 127 1.48 3.54 6.44
N VAL A 128 0.54 2.60 6.46
CA VAL A 128 0.76 1.19 6.09
C VAL A 128 0.42 1.01 4.61
N ILE A 129 1.45 0.72 3.82
CA ILE A 129 1.36 0.58 2.36
C ILE A 129 0.90 -0.84 2.00
N THR A 130 1.61 -1.86 2.50
CA THR A 130 1.28 -3.28 2.29
C THR A 130 1.11 -4.03 3.61
N PHE A 131 0.31 -5.09 3.58
CA PHE A 131 0.04 -5.97 4.72
C PHE A 131 0.73 -7.33 4.62
N GLY A 132 1.22 -7.71 3.43
CA GLY A 132 1.93 -8.96 3.14
C GLY A 132 1.06 -10.09 2.57
N ASP A 133 -0.24 -9.86 2.35
CA ASP A 133 -1.15 -10.76 1.64
C ASP A 133 -1.51 -10.26 0.23
N GLU A 134 -0.76 -9.30 -0.29
CA GLU A 134 -1.01 -8.73 -1.61
C GLU A 134 -0.91 -9.76 -2.74
N ASP A 135 -1.94 -9.84 -3.56
CA ASP A 135 -1.93 -10.61 -4.80
C ASP A 135 -1.22 -9.82 -5.91
N PRO A 136 -0.04 -10.28 -6.41
CA PRO A 136 0.78 -9.53 -7.37
C PRO A 136 0.18 -9.48 -8.78
N ARG A 137 -0.88 -10.24 -9.07
CA ARG A 137 -1.58 -10.22 -10.37
C ARG A 137 -2.32 -8.90 -10.61
N PHE A 138 -2.52 -8.12 -9.57
CA PHE A 138 -3.26 -6.88 -9.59
C PHE A 138 -2.39 -5.68 -9.22
N GLU A 139 -2.90 -4.49 -9.53
CA GLU A 139 -2.41 -3.21 -9.06
C GLU A 139 -3.56 -2.48 -8.35
N THR A 140 -3.27 -1.88 -7.20
CA THR A 140 -4.21 -1.03 -6.48
C THR A 140 -3.80 0.42 -6.63
N ILE A 141 -4.72 1.28 -7.07
CA ILE A 141 -4.46 2.68 -7.36
C ILE A 141 -5.47 3.54 -6.60
N THR A 142 -4.97 4.59 -5.95
CA THR A 142 -5.73 5.67 -5.32
C THR A 142 -5.13 7.01 -5.76
N ALA A 143 -5.64 8.14 -5.24
CA ALA A 143 -5.06 9.45 -5.50
C ALA A 143 -3.58 9.58 -5.06
N TYR A 144 -3.16 8.83 -4.03
CA TYR A 144 -1.83 8.98 -3.40
C TYR A 144 -0.99 7.71 -3.39
N LEU A 145 -1.60 6.56 -3.69
CA LEU A 145 -0.94 5.25 -3.65
C LEU A 145 -1.11 4.52 -4.97
N SER A 146 0.00 3.99 -5.49
CA SER A 146 0.01 2.85 -6.40
C SER A 146 0.73 1.73 -5.67
N ILE A 147 0.05 0.61 -5.50
CA ILE A 147 0.56 -0.59 -4.82
C ILE A 147 0.60 -1.70 -5.86
N PRO A 148 1.76 -2.36 -6.07
CA PRO A 148 1.92 -3.40 -7.07
C PRO A 148 1.32 -4.75 -6.63
N GLY A 149 0.17 -4.72 -5.98
CA GLY A 149 -0.57 -5.88 -5.54
C GLY A 149 -1.90 -5.47 -4.90
N PHE A 150 -2.69 -6.45 -4.49
CA PHE A 150 -3.98 -6.21 -3.84
C PHE A 150 -4.18 -7.09 -2.63
N SER A 151 -4.43 -6.47 -1.47
CA SER A 151 -4.77 -7.15 -0.23
C SER A 151 -6.30 -7.25 -0.11
N ARG A 152 -6.83 -8.47 -0.26
CA ARG A 152 -8.27 -8.72 -0.06
C ARG A 152 -8.70 -8.40 1.37
N ARG A 153 -7.87 -8.73 2.36
CA ARG A 153 -8.16 -8.46 3.78
C ARG A 153 -7.97 -6.99 4.13
N GLY A 154 -7.09 -6.29 3.41
CA GLY A 154 -6.81 -4.86 3.59
C GLY A 154 -7.78 -3.93 2.86
N LEU A 155 -8.68 -4.44 2.01
CA LEU A 155 -9.66 -3.62 1.28
C LEU A 155 -10.56 -2.79 2.21
N PRO A 156 -11.17 -3.34 3.29
CA PRO A 156 -11.99 -2.53 4.20
C PRO A 156 -11.22 -1.34 4.79
N SER A 157 -9.97 -1.54 5.19
CA SER A 157 -9.13 -0.46 5.73
C SER A 157 -8.69 0.53 4.65
N LEU A 158 -8.51 0.07 3.40
CA LEU A 158 -8.26 0.97 2.27
C LEU A 158 -9.45 1.88 1.98
N LEU A 159 -10.66 1.34 1.99
CA LEU A 159 -11.88 2.13 1.77
C LEU A 159 -12.08 3.17 2.88
N GLU A 160 -11.81 2.81 4.14
CA GLU A 160 -11.82 3.75 5.27
C GLU A 160 -10.77 4.85 5.10
N TYR A 161 -9.53 4.47 4.78
CA TYR A 161 -8.45 5.41 4.54
C TYR A 161 -8.78 6.41 3.43
N VAL A 162 -9.32 5.93 2.30
CA VAL A 162 -9.70 6.78 1.16
C VAL A 162 -10.86 7.70 1.49
N ARG A 163 -11.91 7.19 2.16
CA ARG A 163 -13.06 8.01 2.58
C ARG A 163 -12.65 9.15 3.52
N ASP A 164 -11.72 8.88 4.43
CA ASP A 164 -11.32 9.81 5.47
C ASP A 164 -10.30 10.85 4.97
N MET A 165 -9.82 10.75 3.71
CA MET A 165 -8.99 11.80 3.10
C MET A 165 -9.77 13.10 2.92
N LEU A 166 -9.07 14.23 3.09
CA LEU A 166 -9.68 15.58 3.12
C LEU A 166 -9.80 16.26 1.75
N ASP A 167 -9.23 15.69 0.68
CA ASP A 167 -9.21 16.25 -0.67
C ASP A 167 -10.35 15.72 -1.55
N GLU A 168 -10.51 16.17 -2.79
CA GLU A 168 -11.68 15.85 -3.65
C GLU A 168 -11.54 14.51 -4.44
N ASN A 169 -10.50 13.70 -4.19
CA ASN A 169 -10.17 12.54 -5.03
C ASN A 169 -10.28 11.20 -4.27
N HIS A 170 -11.49 10.83 -3.86
CA HIS A 170 -11.73 9.56 -3.15
C HIS A 170 -12.02 8.42 -4.12
N PHE A 171 -10.99 7.75 -4.61
CA PHE A 171 -11.18 6.54 -5.41
C PHE A 171 -10.23 5.42 -5.01
N VAL A 172 -10.69 4.19 -5.26
CA VAL A 172 -9.89 2.97 -5.26
C VAL A 172 -10.13 2.27 -6.59
N ILE A 173 -9.07 2.07 -7.37
CA ILE A 173 -9.07 1.24 -8.57
C ILE A 173 -8.29 -0.03 -8.25
N LEU A 174 -8.86 -1.16 -8.60
CA LEU A 174 -8.21 -2.46 -8.63
C LEU A 174 -8.15 -2.94 -10.08
N GLN A 175 -6.95 -3.04 -10.62
CA GLN A 175 -6.71 -3.36 -12.02
C GLN A 175 -5.94 -4.67 -12.17
N ARG A 176 -6.27 -5.46 -13.19
CA ARG A 176 -5.44 -6.60 -13.61
C ARG A 176 -4.20 -6.12 -14.37
N LYS A 177 -3.02 -6.59 -13.97
CA LYS A 177 -1.77 -6.24 -14.69
C LYS A 177 -1.64 -6.93 -16.06
N ASP A 178 -2.32 -8.07 -16.25
CA ASP A 178 -2.25 -8.89 -17.46
C ASP A 178 -3.37 -8.62 -18.48
N ALA A 179 -4.29 -7.70 -18.17
CA ALA A 179 -5.45 -7.42 -18.99
C ALA A 179 -5.73 -5.91 -19.08
N ASP A 180 -5.66 -5.37 -20.30
CA ASP A 180 -6.04 -3.98 -20.56
C ASP A 180 -7.55 -3.79 -20.36
N GLN A 181 -7.93 -2.60 -19.90
CA GLN A 181 -9.32 -2.20 -19.64
C GLN A 181 -10.08 -3.20 -18.74
N ASN A 182 -9.38 -3.86 -17.81
CA ASN A 182 -9.96 -4.82 -16.88
C ASN A 182 -9.70 -4.38 -15.45
N TYR A 183 -10.68 -3.72 -14.86
CA TYR A 183 -10.61 -3.20 -13.51
C TYR A 183 -11.99 -3.18 -12.86
N ILE A 184 -11.99 -3.13 -11.54
CA ILE A 184 -13.12 -2.65 -10.74
C ILE A 184 -12.64 -1.43 -9.95
N GLN A 185 -13.49 -0.43 -9.79
CA GLN A 185 -13.19 0.75 -9.01
C GLN A 185 -14.38 1.17 -8.16
N THR A 186 -14.10 1.95 -7.13
CA THR A 186 -15.12 2.68 -6.40
C THR A 186 -14.70 4.13 -6.20
N ILE A 187 -15.69 5.01 -6.19
CA ILE A 187 -15.55 6.43 -5.92
C ILE A 187 -16.46 6.75 -4.72
N VAL A 188 -15.92 7.49 -3.75
CA VAL A 188 -16.74 8.11 -2.70
C VAL A 188 -17.17 9.46 -3.21
N ASP A 189 -18.46 9.65 -3.41
CA ASP A 189 -19.00 10.96 -3.71
C ASP A 189 -18.86 11.86 -2.46
N GLU A 190 -18.41 13.11 -2.65
CA GLU A 190 -18.26 14.08 -1.55
C GLU A 190 -19.57 14.31 -0.80
N ASP A 191 -20.70 14.33 -1.53
CA ASP A 191 -22.04 14.44 -0.95
C ASP A 191 -22.45 13.15 -0.21
N ALA A 192 -21.84 12.02 -0.56
CA ALA A 192 -22.12 10.70 0.01
C ALA A 192 -21.33 10.37 1.28
N LYS A 193 -20.30 11.16 1.66
CA LYS A 193 -19.59 10.97 2.95
C LYS A 193 -20.51 10.98 4.17
N GLN A 194 -21.68 11.62 4.07
CA GLN A 194 -22.68 11.66 5.13
C GLN A 194 -23.67 10.49 5.10
N LEU A 195 -23.76 9.74 3.99
CA LEU A 195 -24.78 8.73 3.74
C LEU A 195 -24.23 7.31 3.59
N ASP A 196 -22.90 7.12 3.60
CA ASP A 196 -22.21 5.86 3.32
C ASP A 196 -22.57 5.27 1.93
N ALA A 197 -22.86 6.14 0.97
CA ALA A 197 -23.15 5.74 -0.41
C ALA A 197 -21.86 5.71 -1.24
N TRP A 198 -21.76 4.74 -2.14
CA TRP A 198 -20.57 4.46 -2.93
C TRP A 198 -20.97 4.23 -4.39
N HIS A 199 -20.21 4.82 -5.31
CA HIS A 199 -20.33 4.51 -6.71
C HIS A 199 -19.31 3.41 -7.05
N VAL A 200 -19.75 2.31 -7.62
CA VAL A 200 -18.87 1.21 -8.05
C VAL A 200 -18.96 1.09 -9.55
N GLU A 201 -17.81 0.98 -10.20
CA GLU A 201 -17.72 0.76 -11.64
C GLU A 201 -16.81 -0.42 -11.95
N TYR A 202 -17.06 -1.13 -13.05
CA TYR A 202 -16.09 -2.08 -13.58
C TYR A 202 -15.99 -2.01 -15.09
N ARG A 203 -14.81 -2.38 -15.61
CA ARG A 203 -14.59 -2.64 -17.02
C ARG A 203 -14.21 -4.09 -17.27
N ALA A 204 -14.80 -4.64 -18.33
CA ALA A 204 -14.61 -6.04 -18.73
C ALA A 204 -13.81 -6.20 -20.03
N GLY A 205 -12.68 -5.50 -20.16
CA GLY A 205 -11.73 -5.68 -21.25
C GLY A 205 -11.99 -4.83 -22.50
N SER A 206 -12.96 -3.92 -22.46
CA SER A 206 -13.15 -2.94 -23.54
C SER A 206 -13.87 -1.68 -23.05
N TYR A 207 -13.76 -0.61 -23.84
CA TYR A 207 -14.38 0.70 -23.54
C TYR A 207 -15.92 0.63 -23.45
N ASP A 208 -16.55 -0.14 -24.33
CA ASP A 208 -18.01 -0.28 -24.40
C ASP A 208 -18.57 -1.24 -23.33
N GLN A 209 -17.69 -1.93 -22.61
CA GLN A 209 -18.02 -2.84 -21.50
C GLN A 209 -17.65 -2.19 -20.16
N HIS A 210 -18.16 -0.98 -19.95
CA HIS A 210 -18.05 -0.24 -18.69
C HIS A 210 -19.42 -0.15 -18.05
N PHE A 211 -19.52 -0.61 -16.82
CA PHE A 211 -20.76 -0.66 -16.07
C PHE A 211 -20.59 0.00 -14.71
N ALA A 212 -21.69 0.53 -14.18
CA ALA A 212 -21.76 1.21 -12.90
C ALA A 212 -22.94 0.71 -12.05
N LEU A 213 -22.79 0.84 -10.74
CA LEU A 213 -23.79 0.49 -9.74
C LEU A 213 -23.55 1.37 -8.50
N ASP A 214 -24.62 2.02 -8.01
CA ASP A 214 -24.60 2.68 -6.71
C ASP A 214 -24.94 1.66 -5.60
N VAL A 215 -24.20 1.72 -4.49
CA VAL A 215 -24.41 0.87 -3.31
C VAL A 215 -24.42 1.72 -2.04
N ASP A 216 -25.14 1.24 -1.03
CA ASP A 216 -25.44 2.03 0.18
C ASP A 216 -24.53 1.68 1.38
N SER A 217 -23.48 0.89 1.15
CA SER A 217 -22.52 0.58 2.22
C SER A 217 -21.15 0.13 1.72
N LYS A 218 -20.13 0.36 2.55
CA LYS A 218 -18.78 -0.18 2.38
C LYS A 218 -18.77 -1.71 2.23
N ASP A 219 -19.62 -2.42 2.95
CA ASP A 219 -19.66 -3.89 2.94
C ASP A 219 -20.12 -4.43 1.57
N GLU A 220 -21.05 -3.73 0.91
CA GLU A 220 -21.46 -4.04 -0.46
C GLU A 220 -20.32 -3.81 -1.47
N VAL A 221 -19.53 -2.74 -1.32
CA VAL A 221 -18.32 -2.53 -2.13
C VAL A 221 -17.33 -3.68 -1.97
N VAL A 222 -17.06 -4.10 -0.72
CA VAL A 222 -16.15 -5.22 -0.43
C VAL A 222 -16.64 -6.51 -1.08
N GLU A 223 -17.94 -6.79 -0.99
CA GLU A 223 -18.54 -7.97 -1.62
C GLU A 223 -18.39 -7.93 -3.15
N LEU A 224 -18.66 -6.79 -3.80
CA LEU A 224 -18.53 -6.66 -5.24
C LEU A 224 -17.07 -6.84 -5.72
N PHE A 225 -16.10 -6.25 -5.01
CA PHE A 225 -14.68 -6.46 -5.29
C PHE A 225 -14.29 -7.95 -5.15
N ASN A 226 -14.80 -8.62 -4.12
CA ASN A 226 -14.53 -10.03 -3.92
C ASN A 226 -15.12 -10.90 -5.03
N GLN A 227 -16.38 -10.65 -5.41
CA GLN A 227 -17.04 -11.36 -6.50
C GLN A 227 -16.34 -11.14 -7.84
N TRP A 228 -15.87 -9.91 -8.12
CA TRP A 228 -15.10 -9.61 -9.33
C TRP A 228 -13.77 -10.37 -9.37
N LEU A 229 -13.03 -10.37 -8.25
CA LEU A 229 -11.77 -11.09 -8.09
C LEU A 229 -11.92 -12.60 -8.28
N ASP A 230 -13.00 -13.19 -7.75
CA ASP A 230 -13.28 -14.61 -7.85
C ASP A 230 -13.86 -15.01 -9.22
N GLY A 231 -14.24 -14.05 -10.05
CA GLY A 231 -14.96 -14.30 -11.31
C GLY A 231 -16.35 -14.90 -11.06
N SER A 232 -16.97 -14.54 -9.94
CA SER A 232 -18.23 -15.11 -9.48
C SER A 232 -19.37 -14.83 -10.47
N PRO A 233 -20.19 -15.83 -10.84
CA PRO A 233 -21.38 -15.62 -11.68
C PRO A 233 -22.39 -14.64 -11.09
N GLU A 234 -22.42 -14.49 -9.78
CA GLU A 234 -23.25 -13.54 -9.04
C GLU A 234 -22.86 -12.09 -9.35
N PHE A 235 -21.58 -11.84 -9.67
CA PHE A 235 -21.09 -10.49 -9.94
C PHE A 235 -21.89 -9.83 -11.07
N THR A 236 -22.19 -10.55 -12.16
CA THR A 236 -22.92 -9.97 -13.30
C THR A 236 -24.44 -9.98 -13.14
N GLN A 237 -24.96 -10.51 -12.02
CA GLN A 237 -26.40 -10.57 -11.72
C GLN A 237 -26.90 -9.36 -10.95
N HIS A 238 -26.00 -8.50 -10.44
CA HIS A 238 -26.38 -7.22 -9.86
C HIS A 238 -26.97 -6.27 -10.93
N GLY A 239 -27.65 -5.23 -10.47
CA GLY A 239 -28.35 -4.24 -11.31
C GLY A 239 -27.43 -3.28 -12.06
N TRP A 240 -26.32 -3.77 -12.63
CA TRP A 240 -25.34 -2.97 -13.34
C TRP A 240 -25.94 -2.20 -14.52
N GLU A 241 -25.63 -0.92 -14.58
CA GLU A 241 -25.99 -0.05 -15.70
C GLU A 241 -24.79 0.13 -16.62
N ASN A 242 -24.95 -0.09 -17.92
CA ASN A 242 -23.88 0.22 -18.87
C ASN A 242 -23.74 1.74 -19.01
N MET A 243 -22.54 2.27 -18.77
CA MET A 243 -22.29 3.71 -18.77
C MET A 243 -22.33 4.34 -20.16
N GLY A 244 -22.39 3.54 -21.22
CA GLY A 244 -22.73 3.97 -22.58
C GLY A 244 -21.92 5.17 -23.04
N PHE A 245 -20.64 4.99 -23.35
CA PHE A 245 -19.89 6.06 -23.98
C PHE A 245 -20.24 6.12 -25.47
N THR A 246 -21.09 7.08 -25.86
CA THR A 246 -21.20 7.46 -27.27
C THR A 246 -19.90 8.08 -27.73
N LYS A 247 -19.22 7.43 -28.70
CA LYS A 247 -18.08 7.98 -29.45
C LYS A 247 -18.39 9.33 -30.09
#